data_AF-A0A139DDA1-F1
#
_entry.id   AF-A0A139DDA1-F1
#
_cell.length_a   1.000
_cell.length_b   1.000
_cell.length_c   1.000
_cell.angle_alpha   90.00
_cell.angle_beta   90.00
_cell.angle_gamma   90.00
#
_symmetry.space_group_name_H-M   'P 1'
#
loop_
_entity.id
_entity.type
_entity.pdbx_description
1 polymer ?
#
loop_
_entity_poly.entity_id
_entity_poly.type
_entity_poly.pdbx_seq_one_letter_code
_entity_poly.pdbx_strand_id
1 'polypeptide(L)'
;MSDFQGLVRGYHQRATGDKYARLRGWEYLWDHIQSVKTWQELASPEHLEKTALHLGFYLANWGMFRGSSGLLNVNLDFFKNLTTRLFSEIDTEVWNLWLDDFAQADSDEVKAFNHALLSIKSFEPSYVSWTETLITKLLLGFWGECPARDQYFNKGFSSFLNGRGYGRQPSTSGRYLVYLNQM
;
A
#
# COMPACT_ATOMS: atom_id res chain seq x y z
N MET A 1 -11.25 18.61 -14.85
CA MET A 1 -10.21 17.69 -14.37
C MET A 1 -10.89 16.80 -13.36
N SER A 2 -10.98 15.50 -13.63
CA SER A 2 -11.62 14.58 -12.69
C SER A 2 -10.66 14.33 -11.53
N ASP A 3 -10.95 14.95 -10.39
CA ASP A 3 -10.25 14.77 -9.12
C ASP A 3 -10.09 13.29 -8.79
N PHE A 4 -8.90 12.90 -8.31
CA PHE A 4 -8.67 11.58 -7.73
C PHE A 4 -9.35 11.42 -6.34
N GLN A 5 -9.93 12.50 -5.79
CA GLN A 5 -10.73 12.52 -4.57
C GLN A 5 -11.80 11.43 -4.58
N GLY A 6 -11.69 10.49 -3.64
CA GLY A 6 -12.70 9.45 -3.43
C GLY A 6 -12.70 8.30 -4.45
N LEU A 7 -11.70 8.19 -5.34
CA LEU A 7 -11.63 7.06 -6.29
C LEU A 7 -11.55 5.71 -5.58
N VAL A 8 -10.80 5.59 -4.48
CA VAL A 8 -10.71 4.34 -3.70
C VAL A 8 -12.11 3.90 -3.24
N ARG A 9 -12.90 4.81 -2.65
CA ARG A 9 -14.31 4.57 -2.30
C ARG A 9 -15.17 4.29 -3.54
N GLY A 10 -14.90 4.97 -4.64
CA GLY A 10 -15.56 4.73 -5.91
C GLY A 10 -15.31 3.33 -6.48
N TYR A 11 -14.15 2.73 -6.21
CA TYR A 11 -13.77 1.38 -6.63
C TYR A 11 -14.21 0.29 -5.63
N HIS A 12 -14.43 0.64 -4.37
CA HIS A 12 -15.02 -0.25 -3.36
C HIS A 12 -16.43 -0.70 -3.78
N GLN A 13 -16.77 -1.96 -3.53
CA GLN A 13 -18.00 -2.64 -3.95
C GLN A 13 -18.14 -2.87 -5.47
N ARG A 14 -17.10 -2.62 -6.27
CA ARG A 14 -17.13 -2.94 -7.71
C ARG A 14 -16.83 -4.41 -7.99
N ALA A 15 -16.25 -5.15 -7.03
CA ALA A 15 -16.04 -6.58 -7.18
C ALA A 15 -17.36 -7.36 -6.99
N THR A 16 -18.12 -7.52 -8.08
CA THR A 16 -19.35 -8.32 -8.10
C THR A 16 -19.03 -9.78 -8.42
N GLY A 17 -19.39 -10.68 -7.48
CA GLY A 17 -19.13 -12.12 -7.59
C GLY A 17 -17.64 -12.47 -7.75
N ASP A 18 -17.34 -13.59 -8.40
CA ASP A 18 -15.96 -14.10 -8.53
C ASP A 18 -15.17 -13.47 -9.69
N LYS A 19 -15.80 -12.60 -10.50
CA LYS A 19 -15.18 -12.01 -11.70
C LYS A 19 -13.91 -11.21 -11.39
N TYR A 20 -13.85 -10.59 -10.22
CA TYR A 20 -12.73 -9.76 -9.77
C TYR A 20 -12.20 -10.21 -8.40
N ALA A 21 -11.94 -11.52 -8.23
CA ALA A 21 -11.51 -12.10 -6.96
C ALA A 21 -10.33 -11.38 -6.25
N ARG A 22 -9.36 -10.83 -7.00
CA ARG A 22 -8.25 -10.04 -6.41
C ARG A 22 -8.71 -8.71 -5.83
N LEU A 23 -9.58 -8.01 -6.55
CA LEU A 23 -10.19 -6.77 -6.06
C LEU A 23 -11.04 -7.08 -4.84
N ARG A 24 -11.81 -8.18 -4.86
CA ARG A 24 -12.59 -8.63 -3.70
C ARG A 24 -11.71 -8.94 -2.48
N GLY A 25 -10.57 -9.58 -2.69
CA GLY A 25 -9.58 -9.83 -1.64
C GLY A 25 -9.04 -8.55 -1.01
N TRP A 26 -8.86 -7.49 -1.81
CA TRP A 26 -8.52 -6.16 -1.29
C TRP A 26 -9.69 -5.51 -0.54
N GLU A 27 -10.92 -5.58 -1.06
CA GLU A 27 -12.11 -5.06 -0.36
C GLU A 27 -12.27 -5.66 1.04
N TYR A 28 -12.01 -6.96 1.23
CA TYR A 28 -12.04 -7.58 2.56
C TYR A 28 -10.99 -7.03 3.53
N LEU A 29 -9.77 -6.75 3.04
CA LEU A 29 -8.74 -6.09 3.85
C LEU A 29 -9.16 -4.66 4.18
N TRP A 30 -9.66 -3.93 3.17
CA TRP A 30 -10.11 -2.55 3.32
C TRP A 30 -11.25 -2.44 4.33
N ASP A 31 -12.28 -3.29 4.24
CA ASP A 31 -13.41 -3.32 5.18
C ASP A 31 -12.95 -3.58 6.62
N HIS A 32 -12.00 -4.50 6.81
CA HIS A 32 -11.42 -4.76 8.13
C HIS A 32 -10.68 -3.52 8.67
N ILE A 33 -9.88 -2.86 7.83
CA ILE A 33 -9.17 -1.64 8.22
C ILE A 33 -10.12 -0.49 8.55
N GLN A 34 -11.19 -0.32 7.79
CA GLN A 34 -12.18 0.72 8.04
C GLN A 34 -13.11 0.40 9.23
N SER A 35 -13.05 -0.82 9.78
CA SER A 35 -13.88 -1.23 10.92
C SER A 35 -13.37 -0.73 12.28
N VAL A 36 -12.10 -0.32 12.35
CA VAL A 36 -11.50 0.25 13.58
C VAL A 36 -11.66 1.76 13.63
N LYS A 37 -11.58 2.36 14.83
CA LYS A 37 -11.72 3.82 14.97
C LYS A 37 -10.40 4.57 14.77
N THR A 38 -9.30 3.91 15.07
CA THR A 38 -7.94 4.46 14.99
C THR A 38 -7.00 3.43 14.37
N TRP A 39 -5.97 3.88 13.66
CA TRP A 39 -5.01 2.97 13.01
C TRP A 39 -4.29 2.06 14.01
N GLN A 40 -3.98 2.55 15.21
CA GLN A 40 -3.32 1.81 16.28
C GLN A 40 -4.12 0.58 16.73
N GLU A 41 -5.46 0.63 16.64
CA GLU A 41 -6.30 -0.52 17.00
C GLU A 41 -5.98 -1.74 16.14
N LEU A 42 -5.52 -1.57 14.90
CA LEU A 42 -5.15 -2.68 14.01
C LEU A 42 -4.00 -3.54 14.55
N ALA A 43 -3.17 -2.97 15.42
CA ALA A 43 -2.08 -3.65 16.11
C ALA A 43 -2.38 -3.96 17.60
N SER A 44 -3.61 -3.71 18.06
CA SER A 44 -4.00 -4.06 19.43
C SER A 44 -4.09 -5.58 19.61
N PRO A 45 -3.95 -6.11 20.84
CA PRO A 45 -4.05 -7.55 21.09
C PRO A 45 -5.33 -8.20 20.55
N GLU A 46 -6.43 -7.44 20.48
CA GLU A 46 -7.72 -7.90 19.97
C GLU A 46 -7.73 -8.06 18.44
N HIS A 47 -7.10 -7.14 17.70
CA HIS A 47 -7.18 -7.13 16.23
C HIS A 47 -5.94 -7.69 15.54
N LEU A 48 -4.79 -7.72 16.22
CA LEU A 48 -3.48 -8.01 15.63
C LEU A 48 -3.48 -9.28 14.78
N GLU A 49 -4.04 -10.37 15.29
CA GLU A 49 -4.10 -11.64 14.56
C GLU A 49 -4.97 -11.53 13.31
N LYS A 50 -6.15 -10.94 13.44
CA LYS A 50 -7.10 -10.76 12.34
C LYS A 50 -6.51 -9.86 11.25
N THR A 51 -5.89 -8.74 11.63
CA THR A 51 -5.19 -7.84 10.71
C THR A 51 -4.07 -8.57 9.97
N ALA A 52 -3.24 -9.33 10.69
CA ALA A 52 -2.15 -10.12 10.10
C ALA A 52 -2.66 -11.16 9.09
N LEU A 53 -3.78 -11.84 9.40
CA LEU A 53 -4.43 -12.79 8.50
C LEU A 53 -4.97 -12.10 7.23
N HIS A 54 -5.64 -10.95 7.36
CA HIS A 54 -6.12 -10.19 6.21
C HIS A 54 -4.97 -9.71 5.31
N LEU A 55 -3.88 -9.21 5.89
CA LEU A 55 -2.68 -8.79 5.15
C LEU A 55 -2.04 -9.96 4.39
N GLY A 56 -1.85 -11.10 5.07
CA GLY A 56 -1.29 -12.31 4.45
C GLY A 56 -2.15 -12.79 3.27
N PHE A 57 -3.47 -12.87 3.47
CA PHE A 57 -4.41 -13.30 2.43
C PHE A 57 -4.46 -12.33 1.23
N TYR A 58 -4.49 -11.02 1.49
CA TYR A 58 -4.40 -10.01 0.44
C TYR A 58 -3.12 -10.21 -0.39
N LEU A 59 -1.95 -10.26 0.25
CA LEU A 59 -0.69 -10.43 -0.47
C LEU A 59 -0.64 -11.75 -1.26
N ALA A 60 -1.21 -12.84 -0.73
CA ALA A 60 -1.34 -14.10 -1.43
C ALA A 60 -2.21 -13.98 -2.70
N ASN A 61 -3.38 -13.34 -2.60
CA ASN A 61 -4.27 -13.09 -3.74
C ASN A 61 -3.62 -12.25 -4.85
N TRP A 62 -2.77 -11.31 -4.46
CA TRP A 62 -1.99 -10.47 -5.37
C TRP A 62 -0.67 -11.12 -5.83
N GLY A 63 -0.52 -12.42 -5.55
CA GLY A 63 0.53 -13.28 -6.08
C GLY A 63 1.91 -13.05 -5.44
N MET A 64 1.98 -12.52 -4.23
CA MET A 64 3.25 -12.27 -3.56
C MET A 64 3.90 -13.52 -2.94
N PHE A 65 3.13 -14.61 -2.85
CA PHE A 65 3.59 -15.92 -2.35
C PHE A 65 3.99 -16.88 -3.49
N ARG A 66 4.21 -16.41 -4.71
CA ARG A 66 4.56 -17.28 -5.85
C ARG A 66 6.06 -17.28 -6.14
N GLY A 67 6.56 -18.35 -6.74
CA GLY A 67 7.97 -18.50 -7.13
C GLY A 67 8.90 -18.54 -5.92
N SER A 68 10.17 -18.17 -6.08
CA SER A 68 11.13 -18.10 -4.96
C SER A 68 11.00 -16.83 -4.11
N SER A 69 9.75 -16.36 -3.90
CA SER A 69 9.48 -15.23 -3.01
C SER A 69 9.83 -15.61 -1.58
N GLY A 70 10.57 -14.76 -0.88
CA GLY A 70 10.90 -14.98 0.53
C GLY A 70 9.67 -15.06 1.45
N LEU A 71 8.51 -14.53 1.02
CA LEU A 71 7.24 -14.66 1.74
C LEU A 71 6.71 -16.11 1.79
N LEU A 72 7.22 -17.05 0.98
CA LEU A 72 6.86 -18.47 1.12
C LEU A 72 7.39 -19.10 2.41
N ASN A 73 8.43 -18.51 2.99
CA ASN A 73 9.12 -19.05 4.16
C ASN A 73 8.73 -18.35 5.46
N VAL A 74 7.66 -17.54 5.43
CA VAL A 74 7.19 -16.80 6.60
C VAL A 74 5.86 -17.37 7.11
N ASN A 75 5.54 -17.10 8.37
CA ASN A 75 4.33 -17.56 9.02
C ASN A 75 3.48 -16.36 9.51
N LEU A 76 2.45 -16.64 10.30
CA LEU A 76 1.59 -15.61 10.87
C LEU A 76 2.34 -14.63 11.79
N ASP A 77 3.37 -15.08 12.50
CA ASP A 77 4.15 -14.22 13.41
C ASP A 77 4.88 -13.12 12.65
N PHE A 78 5.36 -13.41 11.44
CA PHE A 78 5.91 -12.40 10.54
C PHE A 78 4.88 -11.30 10.24
N PHE A 79 3.65 -11.67 9.91
CA PHE A 79 2.59 -10.70 9.62
C PHE A 79 2.11 -9.95 10.85
N LYS A 80 2.09 -10.59 12.04
CA LYS A 80 1.85 -9.91 13.32
C LYS A 80 2.93 -8.85 13.58
N ASN A 81 4.21 -9.21 13.45
CA ASN A 81 5.32 -8.27 13.62
C ASN A 81 5.24 -7.12 12.62
N LEU A 82 4.96 -7.39 11.35
CA LEU A 82 4.77 -6.37 10.32
C LEU A 82 3.60 -5.43 10.68
N THR A 83 2.48 -5.97 11.15
CA THR A 83 1.30 -5.19 11.57
C THR A 83 1.67 -4.25 12.72
N THR A 84 2.38 -4.75 13.74
CA THR A 84 2.85 -3.93 14.87
C THR A 84 3.77 -2.80 14.39
N ARG A 85 4.73 -3.10 13.50
CA ARG A 85 5.62 -2.08 12.92
C ARG A 85 4.82 -0.98 12.21
N LEU A 86 3.84 -1.37 11.38
CA LEU A 86 3.06 -0.45 10.57
C LEU A 86 2.15 0.48 11.38
N PHE A 87 1.54 -0.02 12.45
CA PHE A 87 0.45 0.70 13.13
C PHE A 87 0.77 1.11 14.58
N SER A 88 1.88 0.65 15.16
CA SER A 88 2.32 1.05 16.50
C SER A 88 3.65 1.82 16.51
N GLU A 89 4.50 1.64 15.51
CA GLU A 89 5.86 2.23 15.49
C GLU A 89 6.07 3.29 14.41
N ILE A 90 5.23 3.30 13.38
CA ILE A 90 5.14 4.39 12.43
C ILE A 90 4.07 5.35 12.92
N ASP A 91 4.36 6.64 12.85
CA ASP A 91 3.38 7.67 13.16
C ASP A 91 2.15 7.50 12.27
N THR A 92 1.01 7.23 12.91
CA THR A 92 -0.22 6.91 12.21
C THR A 92 -0.87 8.09 11.52
N GLU A 93 -0.44 9.33 11.82
CA GLU A 93 -0.93 10.52 11.13
C GLU A 93 -0.72 10.44 9.63
N VAL A 94 0.36 9.79 9.19
CA VAL A 94 0.65 9.55 7.77
C VAL A 94 -0.44 8.73 7.06
N TRP A 95 -1.13 7.85 7.80
CA TRP A 95 -2.20 7.01 7.26
C TRP A 95 -3.53 7.78 7.11
N ASN A 96 -3.65 8.96 7.70
CA ASN A 96 -4.80 9.85 7.53
C ASN A 96 -4.67 10.77 6.31
N LEU A 97 -3.49 10.81 5.68
CA LEU A 97 -3.25 11.58 4.47
C LEU A 97 -3.96 10.95 3.28
N TRP A 98 -4.38 11.81 2.35
CA TRP A 98 -4.95 11.47 1.06
C TRP A 98 -3.95 11.82 -0.03
N LEU A 99 -4.08 11.21 -1.22
CA LEU A 99 -3.20 11.55 -2.34
C LEU A 99 -3.21 13.07 -2.65
N ASP A 100 -4.34 13.74 -2.48
CA ASP A 100 -4.49 15.17 -2.77
C ASP A 100 -3.70 16.07 -1.81
N ASP A 101 -3.39 15.59 -0.61
CA ASP A 101 -2.58 16.32 0.37
C ASP A 101 -1.12 16.48 -0.11
N PHE A 102 -0.67 15.62 -1.04
CA PHE A 102 0.65 15.70 -1.65
C PHE A 102 0.68 16.74 -2.77
N ALA A 103 0.55 18.04 -2.43
CA ALA A 103 0.55 19.12 -3.41
C ALA A 103 1.95 19.64 -3.77
N GLN A 104 2.87 19.66 -2.80
CA GLN A 104 4.20 20.28 -2.94
C GLN A 104 5.32 19.38 -2.39
N ALA A 105 6.49 19.43 -3.04
CA ALA A 105 7.59 18.49 -2.81
C ALA A 105 8.33 18.65 -1.46
N ASP A 106 8.23 19.81 -0.81
CA ASP A 106 8.94 20.11 0.46
C ASP A 106 7.97 20.27 1.66
N SER A 107 6.74 19.81 1.48
CA SER A 107 5.65 19.81 2.47
C SER A 107 5.90 18.83 3.63
N ASP A 108 5.18 18.99 4.73
CA ASP A 108 5.32 18.11 5.90
C ASP A 108 4.73 16.72 5.64
N GLU A 109 3.71 16.62 4.80
CA GLU A 109 3.10 15.38 4.31
C GLU A 109 4.13 14.53 3.54
N VAL A 110 4.92 15.17 2.67
CA VAL A 110 6.02 14.50 1.95
C VAL A 110 7.08 14.00 2.92
N LYS A 111 7.45 14.79 3.94
CA LYS A 111 8.42 14.38 4.97
C LYS A 111 7.90 13.21 5.79
N ALA A 112 6.65 13.28 6.26
CA ALA A 112 5.99 12.23 7.02
C ALA A 112 5.92 10.91 6.23
N PHE A 113 5.49 10.97 4.96
CA PHE A 113 5.47 9.78 4.10
C PHE A 113 6.86 9.21 3.85
N ASN A 114 7.86 10.05 3.57
CA ASN A 114 9.23 9.58 3.37
C ASN A 114 9.79 8.92 4.63
N HIS A 115 9.49 9.46 5.82
CA HIS A 115 9.89 8.85 7.08
C HIS A 115 9.21 7.49 7.28
N ALA A 116 7.89 7.40 7.08
CA ALA A 116 7.15 6.13 7.14
C ALA A 116 7.69 5.09 6.14
N LEU A 117 7.98 5.51 4.91
CA LEU A 117 8.53 4.64 3.87
C LEU A 117 9.93 4.13 4.24
N LEU A 118 10.77 4.96 4.87
CA LEU A 118 12.07 4.54 5.39
C LEU A 118 11.91 3.52 6.52
N SER A 119 10.97 3.73 7.44
CA SER A 119 10.66 2.79 8.52
C SER A 119 10.14 1.45 8.00
N ILE A 120 9.32 1.44 6.94
CA ILE A 120 8.90 0.19 6.28
C ILE A 120 10.10 -0.52 5.65
N LYS A 121 11.01 0.22 5.00
CA LYS A 121 12.20 -0.34 4.36
C LYS A 121 13.21 -0.88 5.37
N SER A 122 13.34 -0.27 6.54
CA SER A 122 14.30 -0.71 7.56
C SER A 122 13.92 -2.03 8.23
N PHE A 123 12.66 -2.46 8.12
CA PHE A 123 12.24 -3.79 8.58
C PHE A 123 12.82 -4.94 7.75
N GLU A 124 13.24 -4.68 6.50
CA GLU A 124 13.71 -5.65 5.49
C GLU A 124 14.35 -6.90 6.10
N PRO A 125 13.58 -7.99 6.28
CA PRO A 125 14.10 -9.23 6.81
C PRO A 125 14.99 -9.87 5.75
N SER A 126 16.15 -10.38 6.15
CA SER A 126 17.13 -10.98 5.23
C SER A 126 16.58 -12.13 4.38
N TYR A 127 15.51 -12.79 4.84
CA TYR A 127 14.85 -13.91 4.18
C TYR A 127 13.64 -13.49 3.31
N VAL A 128 13.25 -12.21 3.28
CA VAL A 128 12.19 -11.67 2.41
C VAL A 128 12.77 -10.67 1.43
N SER A 129 12.54 -10.87 0.14
CA SER A 129 12.89 -9.86 -0.86
C SER A 129 11.96 -8.66 -0.76
N TRP A 130 12.44 -7.57 -0.16
CA TRP A 130 11.67 -6.36 0.14
C TRP A 130 11.56 -5.42 -1.08
N THR A 131 11.04 -5.97 -2.17
CA THR A 131 10.94 -5.26 -3.45
C THR A 131 10.01 -4.05 -3.40
N GLU A 132 10.22 -3.10 -4.30
CA GLU A 132 9.32 -1.95 -4.47
C GLU A 132 7.86 -2.39 -4.74
N THR A 133 7.66 -3.46 -5.50
CA THR A 133 6.32 -4.02 -5.74
C THR A 133 5.67 -4.54 -4.46
N LEU A 134 6.43 -5.19 -3.57
CA LEU A 134 5.90 -5.66 -2.29
C LEU A 134 5.52 -4.47 -1.39
N ILE A 135 6.42 -3.50 -1.24
CA ILE A 135 6.20 -2.31 -0.40
C ILE A 135 4.99 -1.52 -0.90
N THR A 136 4.88 -1.27 -2.20
CA THR A 136 3.76 -0.51 -2.77
C THR A 136 2.45 -1.30 -2.76
N LYS A 137 2.49 -2.64 -2.79
CA LYS A 137 1.29 -3.46 -2.54
C LYS A 137 0.85 -3.41 -1.09
N LEU A 138 1.78 -3.38 -0.13
CA LEU A 138 1.47 -3.15 1.27
C LEU A 138 0.77 -1.80 1.42
N LEU A 139 1.37 -0.72 0.92
CA LEU A 139 0.78 0.63 0.95
C LEU A 139 -0.60 0.67 0.27
N LEU A 140 -0.77 0.10 -0.92
CA LEU A 140 -2.08 -0.01 -1.57
C LEU A 140 -3.09 -0.79 -0.71
N GLY A 141 -2.64 -1.87 -0.08
CA GLY A 141 -3.48 -2.78 0.67
C GLY A 141 -4.07 -2.11 1.90
N PHE A 142 -3.25 -1.43 2.70
CA PHE A 142 -3.70 -0.86 3.96
C PHE A 142 -4.06 0.62 3.92
N TRP A 143 -3.41 1.40 3.05
CA TRP A 143 -3.61 2.86 2.98
C TRP A 143 -4.45 3.26 1.76
N GLY A 144 -4.32 2.56 0.64
CA GLY A 144 -5.16 2.78 -0.55
C GLY A 144 -4.72 3.95 -1.45
N GLU A 145 -3.97 4.91 -0.92
CA GLU A 145 -3.57 6.13 -1.64
C GLU A 145 -2.29 5.97 -2.51
N CYS A 146 -1.56 4.86 -2.35
CA CYS A 146 -0.36 4.58 -3.12
C CYS A 146 -0.59 3.39 -4.07
N PRO A 147 -0.49 3.57 -5.41
CA PRO A 147 -0.67 2.46 -6.34
C PRO A 147 0.46 1.44 -6.24
N ALA A 148 0.10 0.16 -6.32
CA ALA A 148 1.06 -0.92 -6.40
C ALA A 148 1.88 -0.84 -7.70
N ARG A 149 3.21 -0.70 -7.57
CA ARG A 149 4.16 -0.64 -8.68
C ARG A 149 4.51 -2.04 -9.20
N ASP A 150 3.49 -2.74 -9.69
CA ASP A 150 3.67 -4.01 -10.39
C ASP A 150 3.97 -3.81 -11.89
N GLN A 151 4.18 -4.91 -12.60
CA GLN A 151 4.50 -4.87 -14.03
C GLN A 151 3.41 -4.23 -14.90
N TYR A 152 2.14 -4.31 -14.50
CA TYR A 152 1.03 -3.78 -15.29
C TYR A 152 0.89 -2.28 -15.05
N PHE A 153 0.93 -1.84 -13.79
CA PHE A 153 0.96 -0.42 -13.46
C PHE A 153 2.17 0.25 -14.11
N ASN A 154 3.37 -0.31 -13.95
CA ASN A 154 4.59 0.29 -14.51
C ASN A 154 4.54 0.36 -16.04
N LYS A 155 4.00 -0.64 -16.75
CA LYS A 155 3.83 -0.59 -18.21
C LYS A 155 2.83 0.49 -18.64
N GLY A 156 1.66 0.54 -17.99
CA GLY A 156 0.64 1.56 -18.28
C GLY A 156 1.15 2.97 -18.01
N PHE A 157 1.75 3.16 -16.83
CA PHE A 157 2.35 4.41 -16.41
C PHE A 157 3.47 4.85 -17.36
N SER A 158 4.37 3.95 -17.78
CA SER A 158 5.44 4.28 -18.75
C SER A 158 4.86 4.75 -20.07
N SER A 159 3.82 4.06 -20.56
CA SER A 159 3.17 4.40 -21.83
C SER A 159 2.52 5.78 -21.77
N PHE A 160 1.87 6.10 -20.65
CA PHE A 160 1.29 7.42 -20.38
C PHE A 160 2.35 8.53 -20.34
N LEU A 161 3.47 8.30 -19.66
CA LEU A 161 4.57 9.26 -19.53
C LEU A 161 5.24 9.56 -20.87
N ASN A 162 5.56 8.52 -21.63
CA ASN A 162 6.18 8.65 -22.94
C ASN A 162 5.27 9.44 -23.90
N GLY A 163 3.96 9.22 -23.83
CA GLY A 163 2.97 9.98 -24.61
C GLY A 163 2.89 11.47 -24.27
N ARG A 164 3.47 11.90 -23.14
CA ARG A 164 3.49 13.29 -22.67
C ARG A 164 4.91 13.89 -22.59
N GLY A 165 5.92 13.19 -23.10
CA GLY A 165 7.32 13.67 -23.12
C GLY A 165 8.02 13.67 -21.76
N TYR A 166 7.47 12.96 -20.77
CA TYR A 166 8.14 12.79 -19.47
C TYR A 166 9.23 11.72 -19.54
N GLY A 167 10.29 11.89 -18.75
CA GLY A 167 11.43 10.97 -18.67
C GLY A 167 11.15 9.66 -17.92
N ARG A 168 12.20 9.06 -17.34
CA ARG A 168 12.10 7.80 -16.58
C ARG A 168 11.15 7.94 -15.38
N GLN A 169 10.41 6.86 -15.09
CA GLN A 169 9.55 6.77 -13.92
C GLN A 169 10.30 7.04 -12.61
N PRO A 170 9.78 7.92 -11.72
CA PRO A 170 10.37 8.11 -10.40
C PRO A 170 10.24 6.85 -9.55
N SER A 171 11.12 6.69 -8.55
CA SER A 171 10.96 5.71 -7.49
C SER A 171 9.90 6.15 -6.47
N THR A 172 9.32 5.19 -5.75
CA THR A 172 8.33 5.47 -4.70
C THR A 172 8.94 6.37 -3.62
N SER A 173 8.30 7.52 -3.41
CA SER A 173 8.69 8.59 -2.49
C SER A 173 7.53 9.57 -2.34
N GLY A 174 7.58 10.50 -1.38
CA GLY A 174 6.55 11.54 -1.25
C GLY A 174 6.53 12.45 -2.48
N ARG A 175 7.69 12.73 -3.11
CA ARG A 175 7.75 13.44 -4.41
C ARG A 175 7.07 12.68 -5.53
N TYR A 176 7.12 11.34 -5.51
CA TYR A 176 6.36 10.52 -6.44
C TYR A 176 4.85 10.65 -6.21
N LEU A 177 4.39 10.76 -4.96
CA LEU A 177 2.97 11.01 -4.68
C LEU A 177 2.55 12.41 -5.14
N VAL A 178 3.39 13.43 -4.96
CA VAL A 178 3.17 14.77 -5.54
C VAL A 178 3.03 14.69 -7.05
N TYR A 179 3.91 13.90 -7.69
CA TYR A 179 3.85 13.70 -9.13
C TYR A 179 2.57 13.01 -9.60
N LEU A 180 2.09 11.99 -8.86
CA LEU A 180 0.83 11.31 -9.16
C LEU A 180 -0.38 12.22 -8.98
N ASN A 181 -0.41 13.04 -7.93
CA ASN A 181 -1.49 13.99 -7.67
C ASN A 181 -1.66 15.02 -8.80
N GLN A 182 -0.56 15.37 -9.48
CA GLN A 182 -0.54 16.39 -10.54
C GLN A 182 -0.91 15.88 -11.95
N MET A 183 -1.22 14.58 -12.13
CA MET A 183 -1.43 13.96 -13.44
C MET A 183 -2.83 14.11 -14.05
#